data_AF-A0A6N0I0G4-F1
#
_entry.id   AF-A0A6N0I0G4-F1
#
_cell.length_a   1.000
_cell.length_b   1.000
_cell.length_c   1.000
_cell.angle_alpha   90.00
_cell.angle_beta   90.00
_cell.angle_gamma   90.00
#
_symmetry.space_group_name_H-M   'P 1'
#
loop_
_entity.id
_entity.type
_entity.pdbx_description
1 polymer ?
#
loop_
_entity_poly.entity_id
_entity_poly.type
_entity_poly.pdbx_seq_one_letter_code
_entity_poly.pdbx_strand_id
1 'polypeptide(L)' 'MESFFHTLKAELIRGSHFDHDVKLRFALNSYINQFYNHRRMHSGIGYIPPAYYERMVA' A
#
# COMPACT_ATOMS: atom_id res chain seq x y z
N MET A 1 10.30 -3.03 11.61
CA MET A 1 8.85 -3.03 11.33
C MET A 1 8.55 -1.91 10.35
N GLU A 2 8.15 -2.22 9.12
CA GLU A 2 7.69 -1.21 8.15
C GLU A 2 6.28 -0.76 8.56
N SER A 3 6.07 0.55 8.73
CA SER A 3 4.75 1.09 9.05
C SER A 3 3.97 1.39 7.77
N PHE A 4 2.75 0.86 7.66
CA PHE A 4 1.83 1.14 6.55
C PHE A 4 1.77 2.64 6.22
N PHE A 5 1.56 3.49 7.22
CA PHE A 5 1.41 4.94 7.00
C PHE A 5 2.71 5.63 6.59
N HIS A 6 3.86 5.15 7.07
CA HIS A 6 5.15 5.70 6.63
C HIS A 6 5.35 5.44 5.13
N THR A 7 5.11 4.20 4.73
CA THR A 7 5.20 3.75 3.34
C THR A 7 4.19 4.43 2.43
N LEU A 8 2.90 4.48 2.83
CA LEU A 8 1.84 5.16 2.10
C LEU A 8 2.21 6.62 1.84
N LYS A 9 2.71 7.31 2.86
CA LYS A 9 3.14 8.70 2.71
C LYS A 9 4.29 8.83 1.72
N ALA A 10 5.29 7.95 1.80
CA ALA A 10 6.46 7.99 0.93
C ALA A 10 6.13 7.67 -0.54
N GLU A 11 5.25 6.70 -0.78
CA GLU A 11 4.98 6.17 -2.12
C GLU A 11 3.79 6.84 -2.83
N LEU A 12 2.75 7.24 -2.10
CA LEU A 12 1.52 7.79 -2.70
C LEU A 12 1.30 9.27 -2.41
N ILE A 13 1.69 9.77 -1.23
CA ILE A 13 1.32 11.13 -0.81
C ILE A 13 2.42 12.15 -1.10
N ARG A 14 3.69 11.77 -0.89
CA ARG A 14 4.82 12.69 -1.00
C ARG A 14 5.01 13.14 -2.44
N GLY A 15 4.88 14.45 -2.67
CA GLY A 15 5.01 15.05 -4.00
C GLY A 15 3.75 14.94 -4.87
N SER A 16 2.68 14.32 -4.36
CA SER A 16 1.39 14.27 -5.04
C SER A 16 0.50 15.42 -4.61
N HIS A 17 -0.18 16.03 -5.59
CA HIS A 17 -1.24 17.01 -5.36
C HIS A 17 -2.56 16.41 -5.84
N PHE A 18 -3.60 16.48 -5.01
CA PHE A 18 -4.93 16.00 -5.34
C PHE A 18 -5.90 17.18 -5.32
N ASP A 19 -6.45 17.52 -6.48
CA ASP A 19 -7.33 18.69 -6.61
C ASP A 19 -8.69 18.48 -5.91
N HIS A 20 -9.13 17.23 -5.75
CA HIS A 20 -10.43 16.86 -5.20
C HIS A 20 -10.31 15.57 -4.36
N ASP A 21 -11.17 15.44 -3.35
CA ASP A 21 -11.18 14.27 -2.47
C ASP A 21 -11.48 12.98 -3.23
N VAL A 22 -12.34 13.05 -4.26
CA VAL A 22 -12.67 11.90 -5.12
C VAL A 22 -11.41 11.32 -5.78
N LYS A 23 -10.50 12.16 -6.28
CA LYS A 23 -9.22 11.70 -6.87
C LYS A 23 -8.33 11.05 -5.82
N LEU A 24 -8.25 11.63 -4.63
CA LEU A 24 -7.48 11.07 -3.51
C LEU A 24 -8.04 9.71 -3.09
N ARG A 25 -9.36 9.57 -2.94
CA ARG A 25 -10.02 8.31 -2.58
C ARG A 25 -9.77 7.22 -3.62
N PHE A 26 -9.86 7.57 -4.90
CA PHE A 26 -9.56 6.64 -5.98
C PHE A 26 -8.10 6.17 -5.95
N ALA A 27 -7.16 7.11 -5.78
CA ALA A 27 -5.74 6.79 -5.70
C ALA A 27 -5.41 5.91 -4.48
N LEU A 28 -6.01 6.20 -3.32
CA LEU A 28 -5.90 5.37 -2.12
C LEU A 28 -6.45 3.96 -2.34
N ASN A 29 -7.64 3.84 -2.93
CA ASN A 29 -8.25 2.54 -3.19
C ASN A 29 -7.38 1.69 -4.12
N SER A 30 -6.91 2.29 -5.22
CA SER A 30 -6.01 1.61 -6.16
C SER A 30 -4.70 1.22 -5.49
N TYR A 31 -4.08 2.13 -4.74
CA TYR A 31 -2.84 1.84 -4.02
C TYR A 31 -3.00 0.68 -3.05
N ILE A 32 -4.05 0.65 -2.23
CA ILE A 32 -4.25 -0.42 -1.24
C ILE A 32 -4.57 -1.76 -1.94
N ASN A 33 -5.58 -1.76 -2.82
CA ASN A 33 -6.15 -3.00 -3.37
C ASN A 33 -5.41 -3.56 -4.56
N GLN A 34 -4.63 -2.77 -5.29
CA GLN A 34 -3.93 -3.24 -6.49
C GLN A 34 -2.42 -3.32 -6.29
N PHE A 35 -1.86 -2.46 -5.43
CA PHE A 35 -0.41 -2.39 -5.23
C PHE A 35 0.02 -2.92 -3.87
N TYR A 36 -0.37 -2.27 -2.77
CA TYR A 36 0.11 -2.59 -1.42
C TYR A 36 -0.17 -4.04 -1.05
N ASN A 37 -1.43 -4.48 -1.13
CA ASN A 37 -1.80 -5.83 -0.70
C ASN A 37 -1.28 -6.93 -1.64
N HIS A 38 -1.18 -6.67 -2.95
CA HIS A 38 -0.97 -7.73 -3.94
C HIS A 38 0.41 -7.73 -4.61
N ARG A 39 1.15 -6.63 -4.57
CA ARG A 39 2.39 -6.48 -5.35
C ARG A 39 3.56 -5.96 -4.53
N ARG A 40 3.30 -5.16 -3.50
CA ARG A 40 4.35 -4.57 -2.68
C ARG A 40 5.04 -5.65 -1.85
N MET A 41 6.37 -5.68 -1.86
CA MET A 41 7.14 -6.62 -1.06
C MET A 41 7.42 -6.07 0.33
N HIS A 42 7.21 -6.89 1.35
CA HIS A 42 7.38 -6.49 2.75
C HIS A 42 8.51 -7.26 3.41
N SER A 43 9.57 -6.53 3.77
CA SER A 43 10.75 -7.09 4.44
C SER A 43 10.42 -7.82 5.75
N GLY A 44 9.43 -7.32 6.49
CA GLY A 44 8.99 -7.89 7.77
C GLY A 44 8.25 -9.22 7.69
N ILE A 45 7.84 -9.66 6.50
CA ILE A 45 7.10 -10.92 6.29
C ILE A 45 7.79 -11.85 5.28
N GLY A 46 9.11 -11.72 5.12
CA GLY A 46 9.87 -12.60 4.21
C GLY A 46 9.85 -12.14 2.75
N TYR A 47 9.67 -10.84 2.51
CA TYR A 47 9.76 -10.23 1.18
C TYR A 47 8.69 -10.73 0.19
N ILE A 48 7.48 -10.94 0.71
CA ILE A 48 6.28 -11.33 -0.06
C ILE A 48 5.18 -10.28 0.08
N PRO A 49 4.14 -10.30 -0.78
CA PRO A 49 2.99 -9.42 -0.65
C PRO A 49 2.13 -9.74 0.59
N PRO A 50 1.51 -8.73 1.23
CA PRO A 50 0.66 -8.92 2.41
C PRO A 50 -0.47 -9.92 2.19
N ALA A 51 -1.20 -9.83 1.08
CA ALA A 51 -2.31 -10.75 0.78
C ALA A 51 -1.83 -12.19 0.53
N TYR A 52 -0.58 -12.38 0.09
CA TYR A 52 0.00 -13.70 -0.05
C TYR A 52 0.37 -14.28 1.32
N TYR A 53 0.99 -13.47 2.19
CA TYR A 53 1.28 -13.86 3.57
C TYR A 53 0.01 -14.25 4.33
N GLU A 54 -1.04 -13.43 4.26
CA GLU A 54 -2.34 -13.72 4.90
C GLU A 54 -2.91 -15.08 4.49
N ARG A 55 -2.78 -15.47 3.20
CA ARG A 55 -3.21 -16.78 2.71
C ARG A 55 -2.36 -17.95 3.18
N MET A 56 -1.10 -17.72 3.56
CA MET A 56 -0.21 -18.75 4.09
C MET A 56 -0.43 -19.00 5.58
N VAL A 57 -0.91 -18.00 6.32
CA VAL A 57 -1.10 -18.07 7.78
C VAL A 57 -2.56 -18.27 8.21
N ALA A 58 -3.50 -18.20 7.27
CA ALA A 58 -4.93 -18.53 7.47
C ALA A 58 -5.16 -20.04 7.42
#